data_AF-A0A521YQ96-F1
#
_entry.id   AF-A0A521YQ96-F1
#
_cell.length_a   1.000
_cell.length_b   1.000
_cell.length_c   1.000
_cell.angle_alpha   90.00
_cell.angle_beta   90.00
_cell.angle_gamma   90.00
#
_symmetry.space_group_name_H-M   'P 1'
#
loop_
_entity.id
_entity.type
_entity.pdbx_description
1 polymer ?
#
loop_
_entity_poly.entity_id
_entity_poly.type
_entity_poly.pdbx_seq_one_letter_code
_entity_poly.pdbx_strand_id
1 'polypeptide(L)'
;MGRARRAVLPSRSGAGRGTGACLLRHRPRARHGAGPGQPSHRPPPAQQPSGRSLLGHRERRRHPVRRLAGHRTRARDTMDRALRRLASLMPALALLASGATSAAERLQTWHPWQLDSVAVAWVLSHTRHPAPEFESVQRGTVIAPGQAIDTPESTFRRTGQRTAFDEAVRLEKLDHPCVARLREAVRIVELAPWRRPEFPAVEAFEASVRRVMPAQPMRGGLERALAEVDRYCAQGP
;
A
#
# COMPACT_ATOMS: atom_id res chain seq x y z
N MET A 1 -2.85 -57.82 17.99
CA MET A 1 -4.21 -58.04 17.48
C MET A 1 -5.02 -56.76 17.66
N GLY A 2 -5.22 -55.98 16.60
CA GLY A 2 -5.98 -54.72 16.65
C GLY A 2 -6.71 -54.51 15.32
N ARG A 3 -8.04 -54.51 15.37
CA ARG A 3 -8.93 -54.57 14.20
C ARG A 3 -8.95 -53.22 13.46
N ALA A 4 -8.61 -53.24 12.17
CA ALA A 4 -8.85 -52.15 11.23
C ALA A 4 -10.35 -51.98 10.96
N ARG A 5 -10.89 -50.78 11.19
CA ARG A 5 -12.25 -50.41 10.77
C ARG A 5 -12.18 -49.82 9.36
N ARG A 6 -12.70 -50.58 8.37
CA ARG A 6 -13.01 -50.07 7.02
C ARG A 6 -14.26 -49.19 7.11
N ALA A 7 -14.14 -47.92 6.70
CA ALA A 7 -15.29 -47.07 6.43
C ALA A 7 -15.78 -47.32 5.00
N VAL A 8 -17.06 -47.64 4.88
CA VAL A 8 -17.79 -47.81 3.62
C VAL A 8 -18.25 -46.43 3.14
N LEU A 9 -17.83 -46.03 1.94
CA LEU A 9 -18.32 -44.84 1.26
C LEU A 9 -19.59 -45.17 0.47
N PRO A 10 -20.67 -44.36 0.53
CA PRO A 10 -21.81 -44.53 -0.35
C PRO A 10 -21.52 -43.99 -1.76
N SER A 11 -21.74 -44.86 -2.73
CA SER A 11 -21.74 -44.59 -4.16
C SER A 11 -22.91 -43.68 -4.53
N ARG A 12 -22.63 -42.49 -5.10
CA ARG A 12 -23.63 -41.65 -5.75
C ARG A 12 -23.41 -41.67 -7.26
N SER A 13 -24.13 -42.58 -7.91
CA SER A 13 -24.40 -42.50 -9.35
C SER A 13 -25.48 -41.45 -9.60
N GLY A 14 -25.16 -40.46 -10.44
CA GLY A 14 -26.07 -39.40 -10.85
C GLY A 14 -25.69 -38.89 -12.23
N ALA A 15 -25.83 -39.75 -13.24
CA ALA A 15 -25.70 -39.38 -14.64
C ALA A 15 -26.98 -38.67 -15.10
N GLY A 16 -26.98 -37.34 -15.07
CA GLY A 16 -28.00 -36.51 -15.72
C GLY A 16 -27.45 -35.94 -17.04
N ARG A 17 -27.73 -36.62 -18.16
CA ARG A 17 -27.48 -36.06 -19.51
C ARG A 17 -28.62 -35.09 -19.83
N GLY A 18 -28.33 -33.80 -19.78
CA GLY A 18 -29.18 -32.74 -20.32
C GLY A 18 -28.55 -32.14 -21.56
N THR A 19 -28.82 -32.71 -22.73
CA THR A 19 -28.51 -32.09 -24.02
C THR A 19 -29.52 -30.96 -24.29
N GLY A 20 -29.20 -29.76 -23.81
CA GLY A 20 -29.91 -28.53 -24.17
C GLY A 20 -29.25 -27.88 -25.38
N ALA A 21 -29.84 -28.08 -26.56
CA ALA A 21 -29.46 -27.39 -27.78
C ALA A 21 -29.79 -25.89 -27.67
N CYS A 22 -28.80 -25.06 -27.39
CA CYS A 22 -28.91 -23.60 -27.54
C CYS A 22 -28.73 -23.25 -29.02
N LEU A 23 -29.85 -23.03 -29.71
CA LEU A 23 -29.92 -22.40 -31.01
C LEU A 23 -29.16 -21.06 -31.00
N LEU A 24 -28.08 -21.00 -31.78
CA LEU A 24 -27.41 -19.79 -32.22
C LEU A 24 -28.38 -18.93 -33.04
N ARG A 25 -29.04 -17.95 -32.40
CA ARG A 25 -29.65 -16.83 -33.12
C ARG A 25 -28.55 -15.82 -33.45
N HIS A 26 -28.04 -15.90 -34.67
CA HIS A 26 -27.28 -14.83 -35.32
C HIS A 26 -28.12 -13.54 -35.31
N ARG A 27 -27.69 -12.54 -34.52
CA ARG A 27 -28.16 -11.17 -34.70
C ARG A 27 -27.33 -10.49 -35.79
N PRO A 28 -27.94 -9.89 -36.81
CA PRO A 28 -27.20 -9.09 -37.78
C PRO A 28 -26.62 -7.84 -37.09
N ARG A 29 -25.31 -7.64 -37.25
CA ARG A 29 -24.60 -6.40 -36.89
C ARG A 29 -25.15 -5.26 -37.75
N ALA A 30 -25.91 -4.36 -37.15
CA ALA A 30 -26.18 -3.05 -37.72
C ALA A 30 -24.84 -2.31 -37.84
N ARG A 31 -24.42 -2.06 -39.09
CA ARG A 31 -23.32 -1.16 -39.41
C ARG A 31 -23.81 0.27 -39.15
N HIS A 32 -23.50 0.83 -37.99
CA HIS A 32 -23.62 2.26 -37.80
C HIS A 32 -22.52 2.95 -38.61
N GLY A 33 -22.96 3.77 -39.56
CA GLY A 33 -22.11 4.55 -40.45
C GLY A 33 -21.19 5.48 -39.68
N ALA A 34 -19.96 5.57 -40.16
CA ALA A 34 -19.02 6.60 -39.80
C ALA A 34 -19.62 7.97 -40.20
N GLY A 35 -19.94 8.79 -39.21
CA GLY A 35 -20.26 10.20 -39.42
C GLY A 35 -18.99 10.97 -39.84
N PRO A 36 -19.10 11.99 -40.71
CA PRO A 36 -17.98 12.81 -41.11
C PRO A 36 -17.42 13.60 -39.93
N GLY A 37 -16.09 13.64 -39.86
CA GLY A 37 -15.34 14.20 -38.74
C GLY A 37 -15.65 15.66 -38.47
N GLN A 38 -15.90 15.97 -37.19
CA GLN A 38 -15.84 17.35 -36.71
C GLN A 38 -14.37 17.79 -36.59
N PRO A 39 -14.01 18.98 -37.08
CA PRO A 39 -12.69 19.55 -36.89
C PRO A 39 -12.48 19.90 -35.40
N SER A 40 -11.51 19.21 -34.79
CA SER A 40 -11.05 19.46 -33.42
C SER A 40 -10.32 20.81 -33.36
N HIS A 41 -11.02 21.88 -33.00
CA HIS A 41 -10.41 23.14 -32.60
C HIS A 41 -9.63 22.94 -31.29
N ARG A 42 -8.31 22.72 -31.40
CA ARG A 42 -7.40 22.83 -30.25
C ARG A 42 -7.24 24.32 -29.91
N PRO A 43 -7.50 24.75 -28.66
CA PRO A 43 -7.11 26.09 -28.23
C PRO A 43 -5.57 26.19 -28.14
N PRO A 44 -4.99 27.37 -28.42
CA PRO A 44 -3.54 27.59 -28.33
C PRO A 44 -3.06 27.52 -26.86
N PRO A 45 -1.80 27.12 -26.63
CA PRO A 45 -1.24 27.04 -25.29
C PRO A 45 -1.10 28.44 -24.66
N ALA A 46 -1.54 28.54 -23.40
CA ALA A 46 -1.39 29.73 -22.58
C ALA A 46 0.10 30.03 -22.33
N GLN A 47 0.53 31.24 -22.70
CA GLN A 47 1.86 31.76 -22.39
C GLN A 47 1.97 31.97 -20.87
N GLN A 48 2.98 31.36 -20.25
CA GLN A 48 3.31 31.64 -18.85
C GLN A 48 4.17 32.92 -18.76
N PRO A 49 3.86 33.85 -17.85
CA PRO A 49 4.69 35.02 -17.62
C PRO A 49 5.94 34.66 -16.81
N SER A 50 7.09 35.04 -17.37
CA SER A 50 8.41 35.02 -16.73
C SER A 50 8.46 36.05 -15.59
N GLY A 51 8.14 35.60 -14.38
CA GLY A 51 8.19 36.39 -13.15
C GLY A 51 9.53 36.32 -12.44
N ARG A 52 10.34 37.35 -12.66
CA ARG A 52 11.62 37.71 -12.02
C ARG A 52 11.39 38.15 -10.55
N SER A 53 12.20 37.67 -9.60
CA SER A 53 12.35 38.26 -8.25
C SER A 53 13.70 37.81 -7.66
N LEU A 54 14.81 38.52 -7.84
CA LEU A 54 15.31 39.68 -7.07
C LEU A 54 15.34 39.49 -5.54
N LEU A 55 16.57 39.23 -5.05
CA LEU A 55 17.24 39.83 -3.89
C LEU A 55 16.42 40.14 -2.63
N GLY A 56 16.80 39.48 -1.53
CA GLY A 56 16.39 39.85 -0.17
C GLY A 56 17.43 39.46 0.88
N HIS A 57 18.32 40.40 1.20
CA HIS A 57 19.17 40.43 2.39
C HIS A 57 18.38 40.37 3.71
N ARG A 58 18.93 39.70 4.75
CA ARG A 58 19.09 40.15 6.16
C ARG A 58 19.30 38.92 7.06
N GLU A 59 20.47 38.71 7.65
CA GLU A 59 20.99 39.37 8.86
C GLU A 59 20.16 39.06 10.12
N ARG A 60 20.75 38.32 11.07
CA ARG A 60 20.97 38.77 12.45
C ARG A 60 21.66 37.72 13.32
N ARG A 61 22.84 38.12 13.81
CA ARG A 61 23.58 37.55 14.93
C ARG A 61 22.73 37.61 16.21
N ARG A 62 22.80 36.58 17.06
CA ARG A 62 22.62 36.73 18.52
C ARG A 62 23.56 35.81 19.29
N HIS A 63 24.39 36.45 20.11
CA HIS A 63 25.25 35.85 21.12
C HIS A 63 24.42 35.29 22.29
N PRO A 64 24.90 34.22 22.95
CA PRO A 64 24.62 34.02 24.36
C PRO A 64 25.80 34.49 25.24
N VAL A 65 25.40 35.29 26.23
CA VAL A 65 26.20 35.97 27.25
C VAL A 65 26.80 34.99 28.25
N ARG A 66 28.10 35.15 28.55
CA ARG A 66 28.78 34.58 29.72
C ARG A 66 28.11 35.07 31.02
N ARG A 67 27.69 34.17 31.90
CA ARG A 67 27.46 34.49 33.32
C ARG A 67 28.55 33.89 34.19
N LEU A 68 29.05 34.76 35.06
CA LEU A 68 30.15 34.60 35.98
C LEU A 68 29.77 33.79 37.22
N ALA A 69 30.85 33.28 37.83
CA ALA A 69 30.93 32.48 39.03
C ALA A 69 30.17 33.04 40.25
N GLY A 70 29.61 32.12 41.03
CA GLY A 70 29.28 32.30 42.43
C GLY A 70 29.89 31.16 43.24
N HIS A 71 31.07 31.39 43.81
CA HIS A 71 31.68 30.53 44.83
C HIS A 71 31.11 30.91 46.19
N ARG A 72 30.33 30.01 46.84
CA ARG A 72 30.14 30.05 48.30
C ARG A 72 30.05 28.65 48.91
N THR A 73 30.84 28.51 49.97
CA THR A 73 30.74 27.62 51.15
C THR A 73 30.95 26.12 50.98
N ARG A 74 32.21 25.73 51.26
CA ARG A 74 32.63 24.44 51.81
C ARG A 74 32.06 24.22 53.22
N ALA A 75 31.96 22.93 53.56
CA ALA A 75 31.90 22.35 54.92
C ALA A 75 30.50 22.10 55.52
N ARG A 76 29.75 21.16 54.90
CA ARG A 76 28.83 20.22 55.57
C ARG A 76 28.31 19.14 54.62
N ASP A 77 29.18 18.67 53.73
CA ASP A 77 28.74 18.22 52.40
C ASP A 77 29.32 16.86 52.01
N THR A 78 29.45 15.87 52.89
CA THR A 78 29.98 14.54 52.48
C THR A 78 28.98 13.38 52.64
N MET A 79 27.97 13.48 53.49
CA MET A 79 26.95 12.41 53.61
C MET A 79 25.67 12.66 52.82
N ASP A 80 25.35 13.90 52.46
CA ASP A 80 24.13 14.22 51.71
C ASP A 80 24.30 14.18 50.18
N ARG A 81 25.54 14.18 49.68
CA ARG A 81 25.84 14.13 48.23
C ARG A 81 25.69 12.75 47.61
N ALA A 82 25.76 11.67 48.39
CA ALA A 82 25.52 10.31 47.89
C ALA A 82 24.02 10.05 47.67
N LEU A 83 23.16 10.51 48.59
CA LEU A 83 21.71 10.33 48.51
C LEU A 83 21.02 11.33 47.55
N ARG A 84 21.52 12.57 47.43
CA ARG A 84 21.01 13.53 46.42
C ARG A 84 21.44 13.19 44.97
N ARG A 85 22.51 12.43 44.78
CA ARG A 85 22.90 11.90 43.45
C ARG A 85 22.01 10.74 42.98
N LEU A 86 21.44 9.97 43.90
CA LEU A 86 20.46 8.93 43.58
C LEU A 86 19.06 9.51 43.35
N ALA A 87 18.66 10.55 44.08
CA ALA A 87 17.38 11.23 43.88
C ALA A 87 17.28 12.02 42.55
N SER A 88 18.41 12.41 41.96
CA SER A 88 18.44 13.14 40.68
C SER A 88 18.50 12.23 39.44
N LEU A 89 18.60 10.90 39.60
CA LEU A 89 18.62 9.92 38.49
C LEU A 89 17.25 9.28 38.22
N MET A 90 16.31 9.37 39.16
CA MET A 90 14.96 8.80 39.00
C MET A 90 14.05 9.51 37.97
N PRO A 91 14.08 10.85 37.78
CA PRO A 91 13.22 11.46 36.77
C PRO A 91 13.69 11.20 35.32
N ALA A 92 14.95 10.79 35.12
CA ALA A 92 15.47 10.43 33.79
C ALA A 92 14.96 9.06 33.30
N LEU A 93 14.65 8.14 34.22
CA LEU A 93 14.13 6.81 33.87
C LEU A 93 12.65 6.85 33.48
N ALA A 94 11.87 7.77 34.05
CA ALA A 94 10.44 7.92 33.74
C ALA A 94 10.18 8.53 32.35
N LEU A 95 11.09 9.36 31.82
CA LEU A 95 10.96 9.90 30.45
C LEU A 95 11.26 8.87 29.36
N LEU A 96 12.07 7.85 29.66
CA LEU A 96 12.38 6.78 28.70
C LEU A 96 11.23 5.77 28.52
N ALA A 97 10.26 5.75 29.45
CA ALA A 97 9.13 4.83 29.40
C ALA A 97 7.91 5.41 28.64
N SER A 98 7.91 6.71 28.33
CA SER A 98 6.87 7.32 27.48
C SER A 98 7.17 7.16 25.99
N GLY A 99 7.72 6.00 25.60
CA GLY A 99 7.78 5.62 24.20
C GLY A 99 6.36 5.60 23.67
N ALA A 100 5.96 6.65 22.97
CA ALA A 100 4.66 6.74 22.34
C ALA A 100 4.60 5.58 21.35
N THR A 101 3.95 4.49 21.76
CA THR A 101 3.59 3.40 20.87
C THR A 101 2.66 4.03 19.85
N SER A 102 3.21 4.44 18.71
CA SER A 102 2.41 4.96 17.62
C SER A 102 1.45 3.84 17.24
N ALA A 103 0.15 4.09 17.39
CA ALA A 103 -0.85 3.17 16.90
C ALA A 103 -0.55 2.93 15.41
N ALA A 104 -0.60 1.65 14.99
CA ALA A 104 -0.39 1.31 13.59
C ALA A 104 -1.33 2.14 12.72
N GLU A 105 -0.77 2.78 11.70
CA GLU A 105 -1.53 3.58 10.75
C GLU A 105 -2.56 2.67 10.06
N ARG A 106 -3.80 3.16 9.93
CA ARG A 106 -4.84 2.43 9.21
C ARG A 106 -4.99 2.98 7.81
N LEU A 107 -4.85 2.10 6.82
CA LEU A 107 -5.01 2.40 5.42
C LEU A 107 -6.16 1.62 4.81
N GLN A 108 -6.87 2.26 3.89
CA GLN A 108 -8.16 1.83 3.38
C GLN A 108 -8.20 1.87 1.85
N THR A 109 -8.90 0.91 1.25
CA THR A 109 -9.26 0.93 -0.18
C THR A 109 -10.71 0.47 -0.38
N TRP A 110 -11.21 0.54 -1.60
CA TRP A 110 -12.54 0.00 -1.93
C TRP A 110 -12.49 -1.51 -2.18
N HIS A 111 -13.53 -2.20 -1.73
CA HIS A 111 -13.77 -3.59 -2.06
C HIS A 111 -14.32 -3.74 -3.50
N PRO A 112 -13.97 -4.81 -4.24
CA PRO A 112 -12.94 -5.81 -3.90
C PRO A 112 -11.53 -5.25 -4.05
N TRP A 113 -10.58 -5.81 -3.30
CA TRP A 113 -9.16 -5.55 -3.48
C TRP A 113 -8.75 -5.85 -4.93
N GLN A 114 -7.91 -4.99 -5.51
CA GLN A 114 -7.27 -5.20 -6.80
C GLN A 114 -5.81 -5.59 -6.61
N LEU A 115 -5.20 -6.24 -7.61
CA LEU A 115 -3.79 -6.64 -7.50
C LEU A 115 -2.87 -5.43 -7.27
N ASP A 116 -3.14 -4.31 -7.93
CA ASP A 116 -2.40 -3.05 -7.73
C ASP A 116 -2.45 -2.60 -6.27
N SER A 117 -3.65 -2.56 -5.66
CA SER A 117 -3.84 -2.16 -4.26
C SER A 117 -3.17 -3.12 -3.27
N VAL A 118 -3.17 -4.44 -3.54
CA VAL A 118 -2.42 -5.42 -2.74
C VAL A 118 -0.92 -5.21 -2.85
N ALA A 119 -0.42 -4.90 -4.05
CA ALA A 119 0.99 -4.60 -4.26
C ALA A 119 1.42 -3.31 -3.54
N VAL A 120 0.56 -2.28 -3.49
CA VAL A 120 0.78 -1.09 -2.65
C VAL A 120 0.86 -1.47 -1.17
N ALA A 121 -0.09 -2.28 -0.67
CA ALA A 121 -0.05 -2.75 0.71
C ALA A 121 1.24 -3.52 1.04
N TRP A 122 1.72 -4.34 0.12
CA TRP A 122 3.00 -5.05 0.23
C TRP A 122 4.20 -4.09 0.32
N VAL A 123 4.24 -3.01 -0.47
CA VAL A 123 5.31 -1.99 -0.34
C VAL A 123 5.28 -1.38 1.05
N LEU A 124 4.10 -0.95 1.50
CA LEU A 124 3.93 -0.23 2.76
C LEU A 124 4.22 -1.11 3.99
N SER A 125 3.95 -2.42 3.90
CA SER A 125 4.33 -3.36 4.96
C SER A 125 5.84 -3.57 5.09
N HIS A 126 6.61 -3.29 4.02
CA HIS A 126 8.07 -3.40 4.01
C HIS A 126 8.80 -2.10 4.37
N THR A 127 8.15 -0.93 4.22
CA THR A 127 8.82 0.37 4.44
C THR A 127 8.41 1.07 5.73
N ARG A 128 7.28 0.72 6.34
CA ARG A 128 6.75 1.41 7.53
C ARG A 128 6.83 0.57 8.79
N HIS A 129 7.18 1.22 9.90
CA HIS A 129 7.26 0.61 11.23
C HIS A 129 6.55 1.49 12.28
N PRO A 130 5.52 0.97 12.98
CA PRO A 130 4.90 -0.34 12.79
C PRO A 130 4.25 -0.49 11.41
N ALA A 131 4.09 -1.74 10.95
CA ALA A 131 3.43 -2.02 9.68
C ALA A 131 1.97 -1.52 9.72
N PRO A 132 1.43 -0.91 8.65
CA PRO A 132 0.07 -0.41 8.65
C PRO A 132 -0.95 -1.55 8.74
N GLU A 133 -2.12 -1.24 9.27
CA GLU A 133 -3.29 -2.10 9.16
C GLU A 133 -4.07 -1.77 7.88
N PHE A 134 -4.46 -2.79 7.15
CA PHE A 134 -5.21 -2.63 5.90
C PHE A 134 -6.68 -2.98 6.08
N GLU A 135 -7.55 -2.18 5.48
CA GLU A 135 -9.00 -2.39 5.50
C GLU A 135 -9.58 -2.15 4.10
N SER A 136 -10.57 -2.97 3.73
CA SER A 136 -11.40 -2.66 2.57
C SER A 136 -12.78 -2.22 3.02
N VAL A 137 -13.26 -1.12 2.45
CA VAL A 137 -14.59 -0.57 2.68
C VAL A 137 -15.45 -0.74 1.43
N GLN A 138 -16.77 -0.54 1.55
CA GLN A 138 -17.64 -0.59 0.39
C GLN A 138 -17.24 0.46 -0.67
N ARG A 139 -17.35 0.10 -1.95
CA ARG A 139 -17.06 1.03 -3.05
C ARG A 139 -17.96 2.26 -2.95
N GLY A 140 -17.36 3.44 -3.07
CA GLY A 140 -18.05 4.73 -2.96
C GLY A 140 -18.04 5.32 -1.54
N THR A 141 -17.59 4.57 -0.53
CA THR A 141 -17.30 5.14 0.79
C THR A 141 -16.18 6.18 0.68
N VAL A 142 -16.39 7.35 1.27
CA VAL A 142 -15.37 8.41 1.33
C VAL A 142 -14.25 7.95 2.26
N ILE A 143 -13.02 7.94 1.74
CA ILE A 143 -11.81 7.61 2.49
C ILE A 143 -10.98 8.88 2.62
N ALA A 144 -10.45 9.16 3.80
CA ALA A 144 -9.60 10.33 4.01
C ALA A 144 -8.33 10.23 3.12
N PRO A 145 -7.86 11.31 2.49
CA PRO A 145 -6.71 11.26 1.57
C PRO A 145 -5.44 10.62 2.17
N GLY A 146 -5.17 10.85 3.45
CA GLY A 146 -4.03 10.25 4.16
C GLY A 146 -4.18 8.76 4.50
N GLN A 147 -5.38 8.20 4.33
CA GLN A 147 -5.68 6.79 4.59
C GLN A 147 -5.94 6.00 3.30
N ALA A 148 -6.21 6.68 2.18
CA ALA A 148 -6.62 6.04 0.94
C ALA A 148 -5.46 5.32 0.21
N ILE A 149 -5.74 4.11 -0.27
CA ILE A 149 -4.91 3.33 -1.20
C ILE A 149 -5.70 3.15 -2.50
N ASP A 150 -5.06 3.52 -3.61
CA ASP A 150 -5.57 3.25 -4.96
C ASP A 150 -7.01 3.78 -5.21
N THR A 151 -7.30 4.95 -4.62
CA THR A 151 -8.51 5.74 -4.91
C THR A 151 -8.11 7.10 -5.48
N PRO A 152 -9.04 7.88 -6.07
CA PRO A 152 -8.72 9.20 -6.62
C PRO A 152 -8.06 10.18 -5.63
N GLU A 153 -8.40 10.05 -4.34
CA GLU A 153 -7.91 10.86 -3.23
C GLU A 153 -6.58 10.35 -2.66
N SER A 154 -6.16 9.14 -3.03
CA SER A 154 -4.94 8.51 -2.52
C SER A 154 -3.68 9.23 -3.00
N THR A 155 -2.70 9.35 -2.11
CA THR A 155 -1.33 9.74 -2.45
C THR A 155 -0.67 8.75 -3.42
N PHE A 156 -1.12 7.49 -3.40
CA PHE A 156 -0.64 6.40 -4.25
C PHE A 156 -1.50 6.20 -5.51
N ARG A 157 -2.38 7.14 -5.85
CA ARG A 157 -3.30 6.95 -6.99
C ARG A 157 -2.55 6.69 -8.30
N ARG A 158 -3.16 5.86 -9.15
CA ARG A 158 -2.71 5.63 -10.52
C ARG A 158 -2.66 6.95 -11.33
N THR A 159 -1.67 7.06 -12.21
CA THR A 159 -1.58 8.11 -13.25
C THR A 159 -1.63 7.47 -14.63
N GLY A 160 -1.74 8.27 -15.69
CA GLY A 160 -1.77 7.74 -17.07
C GLY A 160 -0.52 6.92 -17.48
N GLN A 161 0.58 7.02 -16.73
CA GLN A 161 1.84 6.32 -17.03
C GLN A 161 2.31 5.35 -15.93
N ARG A 162 1.72 5.43 -14.74
CA ARG A 162 2.18 4.68 -13.56
C ARG A 162 1.00 4.08 -12.82
N THR A 163 1.15 2.81 -12.46
CA THR A 163 0.24 2.07 -11.57
C THR A 163 0.29 2.66 -10.15
N ALA A 164 -0.65 2.30 -9.28
CA ALA A 164 -0.60 2.70 -7.89
C ALA A 164 0.63 2.12 -7.18
N PHE A 165 0.99 0.88 -7.51
CA PHE A 165 2.23 0.22 -7.08
C PHE A 165 3.48 1.00 -7.50
N ASP A 166 3.55 1.47 -8.74
CA ASP A 166 4.67 2.29 -9.21
C ASP A 166 4.82 3.59 -8.39
N GLU A 167 3.71 4.23 -8.03
CA GLU A 167 3.74 5.42 -7.16
C GLU A 167 4.17 5.08 -5.74
N ALA A 168 3.67 3.99 -5.16
CA ALA A 168 4.07 3.54 -3.83
C ALA A 168 5.58 3.26 -3.75
N VAL A 169 6.14 2.49 -4.69
CA VAL A 169 7.59 2.23 -4.74
C VAL A 169 8.39 3.53 -4.85
N ARG A 170 7.93 4.48 -5.67
CA ARG A 170 8.61 5.77 -5.86
C ARG A 170 8.60 6.63 -4.59
N LEU A 171 7.45 6.70 -3.91
CA LEU A 171 7.26 7.53 -2.72
C LEU A 171 7.97 6.95 -1.50
N GLU A 172 7.85 5.63 -1.31
CA GLU A 172 8.41 4.91 -0.17
C GLU A 172 9.88 4.52 -0.38
N LYS A 173 10.42 4.71 -1.60
CA LYS A 173 11.82 4.41 -1.97
C LYS A 173 12.22 2.97 -1.64
N LEU A 174 11.31 2.02 -1.83
CA LEU A 174 11.58 0.61 -1.58
C LEU A 174 12.61 0.08 -2.57
N ASP A 175 13.78 -0.30 -2.07
CA ASP A 175 14.81 -1.02 -2.80
C ASP A 175 14.74 -2.50 -2.45
N HIS A 176 14.02 -3.26 -3.25
CA HIS A 176 13.81 -4.69 -3.04
C HIS A 176 13.88 -5.45 -4.37
N PRO A 177 14.59 -6.59 -4.47
CA PRO A 177 14.81 -7.30 -5.73
C PRO A 177 13.51 -7.71 -6.44
N CYS A 178 12.45 -8.01 -5.68
CA CYS A 178 11.15 -8.36 -6.23
C CYS A 178 10.41 -7.21 -6.94
N VAL A 179 10.78 -5.95 -6.68
CA VAL A 179 10.06 -4.79 -7.24
C VAL A 179 10.00 -4.80 -8.76
N ALA A 180 11.08 -5.20 -9.43
CA ALA A 180 11.11 -5.27 -10.90
C ALA A 180 10.08 -6.29 -11.43
N ARG A 181 10.02 -7.47 -10.80
CA ARG A 181 9.12 -8.56 -11.18
C ARG A 181 7.65 -8.26 -10.88
N LEU A 182 7.36 -7.63 -9.73
CA LEU A 182 6.01 -7.15 -9.43
C LEU A 182 5.58 -6.03 -10.37
N ARG A 183 6.48 -5.10 -10.70
CA ARG A 183 6.19 -4.01 -11.63
C ARG A 183 5.74 -4.52 -12.99
N GLU A 184 6.41 -5.54 -13.53
CA GLU A 184 6.01 -6.17 -14.79
C GLU A 184 4.60 -6.79 -14.68
N ALA A 185 4.38 -7.63 -13.67
CA ALA A 185 3.09 -8.31 -13.46
C ALA A 185 1.93 -7.32 -13.28
N VAL A 186 2.08 -6.34 -12.39
CA VAL A 186 1.04 -5.33 -12.11
C VAL A 186 0.75 -4.50 -13.37
N ARG A 187 1.76 -4.09 -14.14
CA ARG A 187 1.54 -3.33 -15.39
C ARG A 187 0.82 -4.14 -16.45
N ILE A 188 1.12 -5.44 -16.60
CA ILE A 188 0.39 -6.31 -17.52
C ILE A 188 -1.08 -6.40 -17.11
N VAL A 189 -1.36 -6.59 -15.82
CA VAL A 189 -2.73 -6.70 -15.31
C VAL A 189 -3.49 -5.37 -15.43
N GLU A 190 -2.87 -4.24 -15.08
CA GLU A 190 -3.57 -2.96 -14.92
C GLU A 190 -3.54 -2.06 -16.16
N LEU A 191 -2.46 -2.09 -16.95
CA LEU A 191 -2.26 -1.19 -18.10
C LEU A 191 -2.37 -1.90 -19.45
N ALA A 192 -2.07 -3.21 -19.50
CA ALA A 192 -2.11 -3.99 -20.74
C ALA A 192 -2.91 -5.29 -20.61
N PRO A 193 -4.15 -5.27 -20.07
CA PRO A 193 -4.92 -6.49 -19.79
C PRO A 193 -5.15 -7.36 -21.04
N TRP A 194 -5.16 -6.77 -22.24
CA TRP A 194 -5.28 -7.51 -23.51
C TRP A 194 -4.07 -8.39 -23.81
N ARG A 195 -2.90 -8.11 -23.23
CA ARG A 195 -1.67 -8.90 -23.38
C ARG A 195 -1.59 -10.04 -22.35
N ARG A 196 -2.45 -10.07 -21.33
CA ARG A 196 -2.38 -11.07 -20.25
C ARG A 196 -2.26 -12.52 -20.74
N PRO A 197 -2.94 -12.97 -21.81
CA PRO A 197 -2.76 -14.33 -22.34
C PRO A 197 -1.35 -14.66 -22.86
N GLU A 198 -0.53 -13.64 -23.18
CA GLU A 198 0.89 -13.80 -23.56
C GLU A 198 1.77 -14.12 -22.34
N PHE A 199 1.27 -13.91 -21.11
CA PHE A 199 2.02 -14.00 -19.85
C PHE A 199 1.34 -14.96 -18.86
N PRO A 200 1.37 -16.28 -19.09
CA PRO A 200 0.68 -17.27 -18.24
C PRO A 200 1.15 -17.26 -16.78
N ALA A 201 2.43 -16.91 -16.53
CA ALA A 201 2.95 -16.77 -15.17
C ALA A 201 2.29 -15.60 -14.41
N VAL A 202 2.03 -14.48 -15.09
CA VAL A 202 1.34 -13.31 -14.52
C VAL A 202 -0.13 -13.64 -14.26
N GLU A 203 -0.78 -14.36 -15.17
CA GLU A 203 -2.17 -14.82 -14.98
C GLU A 203 -2.29 -15.79 -13.79
N ALA A 204 -1.37 -16.74 -13.67
CA ALA A 204 -1.32 -17.67 -12.54
C ALA A 204 -1.10 -16.94 -11.21
N PHE A 205 -0.23 -15.93 -11.20
CA PHE A 205 0.00 -15.07 -10.03
C PHE A 205 -1.24 -14.25 -9.66
N GLU A 206 -1.85 -13.53 -10.60
CA GLU A 206 -3.08 -12.77 -10.33
C GLU A 206 -4.17 -13.69 -9.77
N ALA A 207 -4.34 -14.87 -10.37
CA ALA A 207 -5.31 -15.87 -9.92
C ALA A 207 -5.02 -16.41 -8.51
N SER A 208 -3.74 -16.60 -8.14
CA SER A 208 -3.37 -17.07 -6.80
C SER A 208 -3.67 -16.02 -5.74
N VAL A 209 -3.33 -14.75 -5.99
CA VAL A 209 -3.65 -13.63 -5.09
C VAL A 209 -5.17 -13.47 -4.96
N ARG A 210 -5.90 -13.43 -6.07
CA ARG A 210 -7.37 -13.26 -6.08
C ARG A 210 -8.08 -14.35 -5.28
N ARG A 211 -7.59 -15.60 -5.31
CA ARG A 211 -8.19 -16.73 -4.58
C ARG A 211 -8.17 -16.55 -3.06
N VAL A 212 -7.19 -15.81 -2.54
CA VAL A 212 -7.01 -15.63 -1.08
C VAL A 212 -7.49 -14.26 -0.59
N MET A 213 -7.98 -13.40 -1.48
CA MET A 213 -8.53 -12.10 -1.10
C MET A 213 -9.83 -12.26 -0.28
N PRO A 214 -10.09 -11.34 0.68
CA PRO A 214 -11.37 -11.30 1.38
C PRO A 214 -12.56 -11.19 0.43
N ALA A 215 -13.61 -11.98 0.70
CA ALA A 215 -14.84 -11.97 -0.10
C ALA A 215 -15.82 -10.84 0.26
N GLN A 216 -15.57 -10.13 1.36
CA GLN A 216 -16.40 -9.04 1.87
C GLN A 216 -15.50 -7.88 2.36
N PRO A 217 -16.03 -6.65 2.44
CA PRO A 217 -15.35 -5.55 3.12
C PRO A 217 -15.03 -5.94 4.57
N MET A 218 -13.77 -5.84 4.96
CA MET A 218 -13.32 -6.13 6.32
C MET A 218 -12.00 -5.42 6.64
N ARG A 219 -11.77 -5.24 7.94
CA ARG A 219 -10.47 -4.85 8.51
C ARG A 219 -9.57 -6.09 8.64
N GLY A 220 -8.33 -5.99 8.21
CA GLY A 220 -7.39 -7.11 8.13
C GLY A 220 -7.75 -8.09 7.02
N GLY A 221 -7.25 -9.32 7.12
CA GLY A 221 -7.56 -10.40 6.18
C GLY A 221 -6.72 -10.35 4.89
N LEU A 222 -5.80 -9.40 4.78
CA LEU A 222 -4.90 -9.27 3.63
C LEU A 222 -3.61 -10.09 3.80
N GLU A 223 -3.37 -10.66 4.98
CA GLU A 223 -2.12 -11.35 5.34
C GLU A 223 -1.85 -12.53 4.39
N ARG A 224 -2.92 -13.24 3.99
CA ARG A 224 -2.81 -14.33 3.02
C ARG A 224 -2.44 -13.83 1.63
N ALA A 225 -3.00 -12.70 1.20
CA ALA A 225 -2.66 -12.10 -0.10
C ALA A 225 -1.22 -11.58 -0.12
N LEU A 226 -0.77 -10.93 0.96
CA LEU A 226 0.62 -10.50 1.12
C LEU A 226 1.58 -11.70 1.09
N ALA A 227 1.24 -12.80 1.77
CA ALA A 227 2.04 -14.03 1.73
C ALA A 227 2.09 -14.68 0.32
N GLU A 228 1.05 -14.53 -0.51
CA GLU A 228 1.10 -14.95 -1.91
C GLU A 228 2.06 -14.07 -2.73
N VAL A 229 2.10 -12.76 -2.47
CA VAL A 229 3.08 -11.85 -3.07
C VAL A 229 4.50 -12.24 -2.67
N ASP A 230 4.75 -12.51 -1.39
CA ASP A 230 6.07 -12.97 -0.91
C ASP A 230 6.48 -14.29 -1.56
N ARG A 231 5.55 -15.24 -1.72
CA ARG A 231 5.84 -16.51 -2.41
C ARG A 231 6.17 -16.29 -3.88
N TYR A 232 5.48 -15.39 -4.55
CA TYR A 232 5.80 -15.00 -5.92
C TYR A 232 7.21 -14.39 -5.98
N CYS A 233 7.55 -13.51 -5.04
CA CYS A 233 8.88 -12.91 -4.93
C CYS A 233 10.01 -13.92 -4.68
N ALA A 234 9.74 -14.98 -3.92
CA ALA A 234 10.75 -15.98 -3.55
C ALA A 234 11.14 -16.93 -4.71
N GLN A 235 10.38 -16.96 -5.80
CA GLN A 235 10.61 -17.90 -6.91
C GLN A 235 11.82 -17.53 -7.81
N GLY A 236 12.50 -16.41 -7.55
CA GLY A 236 13.62 -15.93 -8.37
C GLY A 236 13.18 -15.38 -9.73
N PRO A 237 14.04 -14.63 -10.45
CA PRO A 237 13.74 -14.22 -11.82
C PRO A 237 13.68 -15.41 -12.80
#